data_AF-A0A4R5JTR4-F1
#
_entry.id   AF-A0A4R5JTR4-F1
#
_cell.length_a   1.000
_cell.length_b   1.000
_cell.length_c   1.000
_cell.angle_alpha   90.00
_cell.angle_beta   90.00
_cell.angle_gamma   90.00
#
_symmetry.space_group_name_H-M   'P 1'
#
loop_
_entity.id
_entity.type
_entity.pdbx_description
1 polymer ?
#
loop_
_entity_poly.entity_id
_entity_poly.type
_entity_poly.pdbx_seq_one_letter_code
_entity_poly.pdbx_strand_id
1 'polypeptide(L)'
;MSSTTHESSAAYQRALGWSVPSQWQPQLRADLNELQAYRALQPAPALVPDPDKIAAMKARALHAGKTKVDRKRAAVAAVVEDHMPQVVAWTESRCSRAKWLKRVMGDSGKGTGWRYIDNYLKSQSL
;
A
#
# COMPACT_ATOMS: atom_id res chain seq x y z
N MET A 1 -25.99 6.47 6.67
CA MET A 1 -26.51 7.24 5.51
C MET A 1 -25.50 7.05 4.39
N SER A 2 -25.77 6.15 3.45
CA SER A 2 -24.83 5.85 2.36
C SER A 2 -25.43 6.40 1.07
N SER A 3 -24.80 7.43 0.51
CA SER A 3 -25.21 8.03 -0.76
C SER A 3 -24.92 7.05 -1.90
N THR A 4 -25.98 6.42 -2.42
CA THR A 4 -25.95 5.70 -3.69
C THR A 4 -25.87 6.75 -4.79
N THR A 5 -24.66 7.09 -5.22
CA THR A 5 -24.46 7.89 -6.43
C THR A 5 -24.87 7.03 -7.62
N HIS A 6 -26.12 7.13 -8.05
CA HIS A 6 -26.49 6.74 -9.40
C HIS A 6 -25.74 7.68 -10.35
N GLU A 7 -24.71 7.17 -11.01
CA GLU A 7 -24.13 7.86 -12.15
C GLU A 7 -25.23 8.06 -13.19
N SER A 8 -25.74 9.29 -13.23
CA SER A 8 -26.77 9.69 -14.18
C SER A 8 -26.18 9.64 -15.59
N SER A 9 -26.71 8.77 -16.43
CA SER A 9 -26.38 8.65 -17.85
C SER A 9 -26.71 9.92 -18.65
N ALA A 10 -27.39 10.90 -18.04
CA ALA A 10 -27.76 12.17 -18.64
C ALA A 10 -26.55 13.01 -19.10
N ALA A 11 -25.40 12.92 -18.41
CA ALA A 11 -24.19 13.64 -18.80
C ALA A 11 -23.60 13.09 -20.13
N TYR A 12 -23.67 11.77 -20.33
CA TYR A 12 -23.18 11.13 -21.54
C TYR A 12 -24.15 11.31 -22.72
N GLN A 13 -25.46 11.27 -22.45
CA GLN A 13 -26.49 11.54 -23.47
C GLN A 13 -26.40 12.95 -24.07
N ARG A 14 -25.99 13.96 -23.29
CA ARG A 14 -25.74 15.32 -23.81
C ARG A 14 -24.50 15.40 -24.71
N ALA A 15 -23.45 14.63 -24.43
CA ALA A 15 -22.22 14.63 -25.22
C ALA A 15 -22.41 14.03 -26.64
N LEU A 16 -23.36 13.09 -26.79
CA LEU A 16 -23.64 12.43 -28.07
C LEU A 16 -24.39 13.31 -29.09
N GLY A 17 -24.98 14.42 -28.64
CA GLY A 17 -25.62 15.39 -29.54
C GLY A 17 -24.65 16.23 -30.37
N TRP A 18 -23.35 16.25 -30.01
CA TRP A 18 -22.37 17.18 -30.59
C TRP A 18 -21.27 16.55 -31.46
N SER A 19 -21.02 15.23 -31.43
CA SER A 19 -19.89 14.65 -32.19
C SER A 19 -20.17 13.43 -33.07
N VAL A 20 -21.41 12.94 -33.12
CA VAL A 20 -21.75 11.75 -33.93
C VAL A 20 -22.55 12.16 -35.18
N PRO A 21 -22.06 11.84 -36.40
CA PRO A 21 -22.80 12.14 -37.63
C PRO A 21 -24.21 11.55 -37.59
N SER A 22 -25.20 12.30 -38.08
CA SER A 22 -26.63 12.00 -37.93
C SER A 22 -27.02 10.60 -38.40
N GLN A 23 -26.36 10.09 -39.45
CA GLN A 23 -26.59 8.74 -39.99
C GLN A 23 -26.27 7.60 -39.00
N TRP A 24 -25.42 7.82 -37.99
CA TRP A 24 -25.02 6.82 -36.99
C TRP A 24 -25.82 6.90 -35.69
N GLN A 25 -26.62 7.95 -35.51
CA GLN A 25 -27.41 8.15 -34.29
C GLN A 25 -28.45 7.03 -34.03
N PRO A 26 -29.13 6.46 -35.05
CA PRO A 26 -30.06 5.36 -34.82
C PRO A 26 -29.37 4.10 -34.27
N GLN A 27 -28.23 3.72 -34.86
CA GLN A 27 -27.45 2.55 -34.44
C GLN A 27 -26.93 2.74 -33.01
N LEU A 28 -26.35 3.90 -32.73
CA LEU A 28 -25.81 4.19 -31.40
C LEU A 28 -26.90 4.16 -30.31
N ARG A 29 -28.13 4.62 -30.61
CA ARG A 29 -29.26 4.53 -29.67
C ARG A 29 -29.66 3.08 -29.42
N ALA A 30 -29.66 2.24 -30.46
CA ALA A 30 -29.95 0.82 -30.33
C ALA A 30 -28.90 0.12 -29.45
N ASP A 31 -27.61 0.34 -29.71
CA ASP A 31 -26.50 -0.26 -28.96
C ASP A 31 -26.53 0.16 -27.47
N LEU A 32 -26.89 1.42 -27.19
CA LEU A 32 -27.04 1.91 -25.81
C LEU A 32 -28.22 1.28 -25.09
N ASN A 33 -29.35 1.09 -25.77
CA ASN A 33 -30.51 0.42 -25.21
C ASN A 33 -30.20 -1.06 -24.90
N GLU A 34 -29.48 -1.73 -25.80
CA GLU A 34 -29.01 -3.10 -25.59
C GLU A 34 -28.04 -3.20 -24.41
N LEU A 35 -27.08 -2.27 -24.29
CA LEU A 35 -26.18 -2.19 -23.14
C LEU A 35 -26.91 -1.97 -21.82
N GLN A 36 -27.96 -1.13 -21.83
CA GLN A 36 -28.79 -0.92 -20.65
C GLN A 36 -29.60 -2.16 -20.28
N ALA A 37 -30.21 -2.83 -21.27
CA ALA A 37 -30.92 -4.08 -21.06
C ALA A 37 -29.99 -5.18 -20.52
N TYR A 38 -28.79 -5.30 -21.08
CA TYR A 38 -27.79 -6.27 -20.63
C TYR A 38 -27.35 -6.01 -19.18
N ARG A 39 -27.14 -4.73 -18.81
CA ARG A 39 -26.82 -4.35 -17.43
C ARG A 39 -27.97 -4.59 -16.46
N ALA A 40 -29.22 -4.40 -16.88
CA ALA A 40 -30.40 -4.66 -16.06
C ALA A 40 -30.63 -6.17 -15.83
N LEU A 41 -30.21 -7.01 -16.78
CA LEU A 41 -30.28 -8.47 -16.69
C LEU A 41 -29.11 -9.08 -15.91
N GLN A 42 -28.01 -8.35 -15.72
CA GLN A 42 -26.94 -8.82 -14.84
C GLN A 42 -27.37 -8.69 -13.38
N PRO A 43 -27.38 -9.78 -12.60
CA PRO A 43 -27.50 -9.66 -11.16
C PRO A 43 -26.36 -8.75 -10.69
N ALA A 44 -26.69 -7.70 -9.91
CA ALA A 44 -25.68 -6.81 -9.34
C ALA A 44 -24.57 -7.68 -8.74
N PRO A 45 -23.29 -7.46 -9.10
CA PRO A 45 -22.21 -8.29 -8.58
C PRO A 45 -22.33 -8.28 -7.07
N ALA A 46 -22.47 -9.48 -6.48
CA ALA A 46 -22.68 -9.62 -5.05
C ALA A 46 -21.57 -8.83 -4.33
N LEU A 47 -21.96 -7.73 -3.68
CA LEU A 47 -21.10 -6.84 -2.89
C LEU A 47 -20.63 -7.50 -1.59
N VAL A 48 -20.61 -8.84 -1.55
CA VAL A 48 -20.12 -9.62 -0.43
C VAL A 48 -18.68 -9.97 -0.76
N PRO A 49 -17.68 -9.29 -0.16
CA PRO A 49 -16.31 -9.68 -0.34
C PRO A 49 -16.14 -11.13 0.14
N ASP A 50 -15.77 -11.99 -0.80
CA ASP A 50 -15.48 -13.40 -0.58
C ASP A 50 -14.56 -13.56 0.66
N PRO A 51 -14.97 -14.33 1.67
CA PRO A 51 -14.21 -14.47 2.91
C PRO A 51 -12.78 -14.97 2.66
N ASP A 52 -12.57 -15.79 1.63
CA ASP A 52 -11.24 -16.29 1.26
C ASP A 52 -10.37 -15.18 0.68
N LYS A 53 -10.95 -14.26 -0.09
CA LYS A 53 -10.24 -13.07 -0.59
C LYS A 53 -9.85 -12.14 0.55
N ILE A 54 -10.70 -11.96 1.56
CA ILE A 54 -10.39 -11.18 2.76
C ILE A 54 -9.25 -11.84 3.55
N ALA A 55 -9.32 -13.15 3.75
CA ALA A 55 -8.29 -13.91 4.45
C ALA A 55 -6.93 -13.82 3.72
N ALA A 56 -6.93 -14.00 2.40
CA ALA A 56 -5.74 -13.87 1.56
C ALA A 56 -5.15 -12.44 1.62
N MET A 57 -6.00 -11.41 1.61
CA MET A 57 -5.56 -10.02 1.74
C MET A 57 -4.90 -9.76 3.10
N LYS A 58 -5.49 -10.26 4.19
CA LYS A 58 -4.90 -10.17 5.54
C LYS A 58 -3.56 -10.90 5.62
N ALA A 59 -3.47 -12.11 5.08
CA ALA A 59 -2.24 -12.88 5.05
C ALA A 59 -1.11 -12.15 4.31
N ARG A 60 -1.41 -11.56 3.14
CA ARG A 60 -0.44 -10.74 2.39
C ARG A 60 -0.01 -9.51 3.18
N ALA A 61 -0.93 -8.83 3.84
CA ALA A 61 -0.61 -7.67 4.68
C ALA A 61 0.31 -8.05 5.86
N LEU A 62 0.02 -9.16 6.54
CA LEU A 62 0.86 -9.70 7.61
C LEU A 62 2.26 -10.07 7.11
N HIS A 63 2.35 -10.77 5.98
CA HIS A 63 3.62 -11.12 5.37
C HIS A 63 4.43 -9.87 5.01
N ALA A 64 3.82 -8.90 4.32
CA ALA A 64 4.48 -7.64 3.96
C ALA A 64 4.96 -6.86 5.20
N GLY A 65 4.15 -6.84 6.28
CA GLY A 65 4.53 -6.27 7.56
C GLY A 65 5.75 -6.96 8.18
N LYS A 66 5.76 -8.29 8.22
CA LYS A 66 6.88 -9.09 8.72
C LYS A 66 8.15 -8.84 7.90
N THR A 67 8.08 -8.92 6.58
CA THR A 67 9.21 -8.65 5.69
C THR A 67 9.78 -7.25 5.91
N LYS A 68 8.94 -6.24 6.15
CA LYS A 68 9.40 -4.88 6.44
C LYS A 68 10.19 -4.80 7.75
N VAL A 69 9.75 -5.48 8.80
CA VAL A 69 10.46 -5.54 10.08
C VAL A 69 11.78 -6.28 9.93
N ASP A 70 11.78 -7.42 9.25
CA ASP A 70 12.98 -8.24 9.03
C ASP A 70 14.03 -7.48 8.23
N ARG A 71 13.64 -6.75 7.18
CA ARG A 71 14.55 -5.88 6.40
C ARG A 71 15.17 -4.78 7.26
N LYS A 72 14.38 -4.15 8.14
CA LYS A 72 14.92 -3.14 9.06
C LYS A 72 15.94 -3.74 10.03
N ARG A 73 15.63 -4.92 10.57
CA ARG A 73 16.53 -5.63 11.48
C ARG A 73 17.84 -6.01 10.78
N ALA A 74 17.75 -6.56 9.57
CA ALA A 74 18.92 -6.93 8.77
C ALA A 74 19.81 -5.72 8.47
N ALA A 75 19.23 -4.58 8.10
CA ALA A 75 19.99 -3.35 7.85
C ALA A 75 20.72 -2.85 9.09
N VAL A 76 20.08 -2.91 10.28
CA VAL A 76 20.74 -2.55 11.54
C VAL A 76 21.85 -3.54 11.89
N ALA A 77 21.58 -4.84 11.76
CA ALA A 77 22.55 -5.89 12.03
C ALA A 77 23.82 -5.71 11.19
N ALA A 78 23.67 -5.51 9.88
CA ALA A 78 24.81 -5.30 8.97
C ALA A 78 25.68 -4.12 9.40
N VAL A 79 25.08 -2.96 9.72
CA VAL A 79 25.88 -1.79 10.12
C VAL A 79 26.52 -1.97 11.50
N VAL A 80 25.85 -2.68 12.42
CA VAL A 80 26.44 -3.04 13.71
C VAL A 80 27.64 -3.97 13.50
N GLU A 81 27.51 -5.00 12.67
CA GLU A 81 28.58 -5.93 12.31
C GLU A 81 29.79 -5.21 11.71
N ASP A 82 29.56 -4.34 10.73
CA ASP A 82 30.60 -3.52 10.08
C ASP A 82 31.36 -2.61 11.07
N HIS A 83 30.72 -2.24 12.19
CA HIS A 83 31.25 -1.30 13.17
C HIS A 83 31.41 -1.92 14.57
N MET A 84 31.48 -3.26 14.64
CA MET A 84 31.58 -3.99 15.92
C MET A 84 32.74 -3.51 16.81
N PRO A 85 33.95 -3.24 16.29
CA PRO A 85 35.05 -2.75 17.11
C PRO A 85 34.70 -1.45 17.83
N GLN A 86 34.06 -0.50 17.14
CA GLN A 86 33.62 0.78 17.71
C GLN A 86 32.46 0.58 18.68
N VAL A 87 31.52 -0.32 18.36
CA VAL A 87 30.37 -0.63 19.21
C VAL A 87 30.82 -1.24 20.55
N VAL A 88 31.80 -2.13 20.55
CA VAL A 88 32.32 -2.79 21.76
C VAL A 88 33.20 -1.85 22.58
N ALA A 89 34.04 -1.04 21.92
CA ALA A 89 34.90 -0.05 22.59
C ALA A 89 34.15 1.18 23.09
N TRP A 90 32.83 1.27 22.87
CA TRP A 90 32.02 2.44 23.19
C TRP A 90 31.76 2.57 24.69
N THR A 91 32.37 3.58 25.30
CA THR A 91 32.31 3.80 26.76
C THR A 91 31.10 4.62 27.22
N GLU A 92 30.47 5.38 26.33
CA GLU A 92 29.29 6.16 26.67
C GLU A 92 28.00 5.29 26.70
N SER A 93 26.87 5.96 26.95
CA SER A 93 25.55 5.33 26.98
C SER A 93 25.20 4.58 25.69
N ARG A 94 24.46 3.47 25.82
CA ARG A 94 23.84 2.75 24.69
C ARG A 94 22.99 3.66 23.79
N CYS A 95 22.34 4.66 24.39
CA CYS A 95 21.55 5.66 23.66
C CYS A 95 22.42 6.53 22.73
N SER A 96 23.58 7.02 23.19
CA SER A 96 24.49 7.79 22.34
C SER A 96 25.09 6.93 21.24
N ARG A 97 25.39 5.67 21.54
CA ARG A 97 25.81 4.65 20.56
C ARG A 97 24.75 4.43 19.46
N ALA A 98 23.48 4.25 19.86
CA ALA A 98 22.37 4.09 18.92
C ALA A 98 22.15 5.34 18.04
N LYS A 99 22.32 6.54 18.61
CA LYS A 99 22.28 7.80 17.85
C LYS A 99 23.45 7.93 16.89
N TRP A 100 24.64 7.47 17.27
CA TRP A 100 25.80 7.43 16.39
C TRP A 100 25.60 6.44 15.24
N LEU A 101 25.21 5.19 15.52
CA LEU A 101 24.88 4.20 14.49
C LEU A 101 23.81 4.73 13.53
N LYS A 102 22.79 5.42 14.04
CA LYS A 102 21.78 6.04 13.19
C LYS A 102 22.36 7.06 12.20
N ARG A 103 23.38 7.82 12.61
CA ARG A 103 24.10 8.75 11.73
C ARG A 103 24.92 7.99 10.69
N VAL A 104 25.65 6.95 11.10
CA VAL A 104 26.45 6.09 10.20
C VAL A 104 25.58 5.41 9.14
N MET A 105 24.39 4.94 9.50
CA MET A 105 23.46 4.33 8.55
C MET A 105 22.98 5.30 7.46
N GLY A 106 23.05 6.63 7.65
CA GLY A 106 22.62 7.61 6.66
C GLY A 106 21.25 7.29 6.03
N ASP A 107 21.24 7.23 4.69
CA ASP A 107 20.08 6.91 3.87
C ASP A 107 19.65 5.42 3.92
N SER A 108 20.55 4.49 4.22
CA SER A 108 20.20 3.06 4.37
C SER A 108 19.31 2.84 5.60
N GLY A 109 19.38 3.74 6.58
CA GLY A 109 18.51 3.78 7.74
C GLY A 109 17.22 4.59 7.56
N LYS A 110 16.83 4.98 6.34
CA LYS A 110 15.63 5.82 6.12
C LYS A 110 14.37 5.09 6.64
N GLY A 111 13.74 5.64 7.67
CA GLY A 111 12.59 5.03 8.37
C GLY A 111 12.94 4.10 9.54
N THR A 112 14.21 3.95 9.89
CA THR A 112 14.68 3.32 11.13
C THR A 112 15.14 4.42 12.09
N GLY A 113 14.45 4.58 13.22
CA GLY A 113 14.80 5.57 14.24
C GLY A 113 15.87 5.05 15.20
N TRP A 114 16.61 5.96 15.84
CA TRP A 114 17.63 5.59 16.84
C TRP A 114 17.06 4.73 17.99
N ARG A 115 15.79 4.92 18.37
CA ARG A 115 15.11 4.08 19.38
C ARG A 115 14.99 2.62 18.96
N TYR A 116 14.80 2.35 17.68
CA TYR A 116 14.77 0.98 17.17
C TYR A 116 16.14 0.33 17.29
N ILE A 117 17.20 1.07 16.94
CA ILE A 117 18.59 0.63 17.07
C ILE A 117 18.94 0.41 18.55
N ASP A 118 18.54 1.31 19.46
CA ASP A 118 18.74 1.14 20.90
C ASP A 118 18.10 -0.15 21.44
N ASN A 119 16.86 -0.43 21.03
CA ASN A 119 16.18 -1.68 21.37
C ASN A 119 16.87 -2.91 20.77
N TYR A 120 17.41 -2.80 19.55
CA TYR A 120 18.19 -3.85 18.93
C TYR A 120 19.47 -4.13 19.73
N LEU A 121 20.27 -3.10 20.04
CA LEU A 121 21.48 -3.22 20.85
C LEU A 121 21.16 -3.84 22.22
N LYS A 122 20.10 -3.35 22.88
CA LYS A 122 19.60 -3.93 24.14
C LYS A 122 19.29 -5.42 24.02
N SER A 123 18.68 -5.86 22.92
CA SER A 123 18.35 -7.28 22.69
C SER A 123 19.59 -8.15 22.46
N GLN A 124 20.70 -7.54 22.04
CA GLN A 124 21.98 -8.21 21.81
C GLN A 124 22.94 -8.06 22.99
N SER A 125 22.51 -7.38 24.08
CA SER A 125 23.36 -7.03 25.21
C SER A 125 24.63 -6.25 24.80
N LEU A 126 24.53 -5.45 23.74
CA LEU A 126 25.57 -4.56 23.23
C LEU A 126 25.42 -3.16 23.81
#